data_AF-A0A2E7W4W1-F1
#
_entry.id   AF-A0A2E7W4W1-F1
#
_cell.length_a   1.000
_cell.length_b   1.000
_cell.length_c   1.000
_cell.angle_alpha   90.00
_cell.angle_beta   90.00
_cell.angle_gamma   90.00
#
_symmetry.space_group_name_H-M   'P 1'
#
loop_
_entity.id
_entity.type
_entity.pdbx_description
1 polymer ?
#
loop_
_entity_poly.entity_id
_entity_poly.type
_entity_poly.pdbx_seq_one_letter_code
_entity_poly.pdbx_strand_id
1 'polypeptide(L)'
;MRPLSTRVIKSDASYKDILESVDKNEDLKQMKKVVMEENVVFFIYRGCEDKAIIMMCQDKFYISICECPKVTKLKTNPDLLYALCYGI
;
A
#
# COMPACT_ATOMS: atom_id res chain seq x y z
N MET A 1 -3.71 6.06 -15.30
CA MET A 1 -2.35 6.40 -14.84
C MET A 1 -1.58 5.09 -14.63
N ARG A 2 -0.34 4.98 -15.09
CA ARG A 2 0.51 3.81 -14.81
C ARG A 2 1.26 4.04 -13.49
N PRO A 3 1.45 3.00 -12.65
CA PRO A 3 2.25 3.14 -11.44
C PRO A 3 3.71 3.42 -11.80
N LEU A 4 4.37 4.28 -11.02
CA LEU A 4 5.81 4.55 -11.10
C LEU A 4 6.62 3.31 -10.73
N SER A 5 6.15 2.56 -9.73
CA SER A 5 6.71 1.26 -9.37
C SER A 5 5.63 0.33 -8.81
N THR A 6 5.86 -0.96 -8.92
CA THR A 6 5.02 -2.02 -8.34
C THR A 6 5.92 -2.94 -7.54
N ARG A 7 5.58 -3.16 -6.28
CA ARG A 7 6.27 -4.11 -5.40
C ARG A 7 5.31 -5.22 -5.02
N VAL A 8 5.84 -6.43 -4.93
CA VAL A 8 5.10 -7.63 -4.51
C VAL A 8 5.73 -8.16 -3.25
N ILE A 9 4.95 -8.27 -2.19
CA ILE A 9 5.40 -8.66 -0.86
C ILE A 9 4.66 -9.95 -0.49
N LYS A 10 5.40 -10.98 -0.10
CA LYS A 10 4.84 -12.17 0.56
C LYS A 10 4.68 -11.86 2.04
N SER A 11 3.44 -11.74 2.49
CA SER A 11 3.15 -11.56 3.91
C SER A 11 1.72 -11.97 4.19
N ASP A 12 1.54 -12.72 5.26
CA ASP A 12 0.23 -13.16 5.75
C ASP A 12 -0.42 -12.12 6.67
N ALA A 13 0.29 -11.05 7.02
CA ALA A 13 -0.17 -10.01 7.94
C ALA A 13 -1.44 -9.31 7.45
N SER A 14 -2.43 -9.12 8.34
CA SER A 14 -3.65 -8.41 7.98
C SER A 14 -3.38 -6.93 7.70
N TYR A 15 -4.31 -6.23 7.03
CA TYR A 15 -4.15 -4.80 6.82
C TYR A 15 -4.02 -3.99 8.12
N LYS A 16 -4.62 -4.45 9.22
CA LYS A 16 -4.46 -3.82 10.54
C LYS A 16 -3.04 -4.00 11.06
N ASP A 17 -2.47 -5.19 10.92
CA ASP A 17 -1.10 -5.47 11.33
C ASP A 17 -0.10 -4.65 10.50
N ILE A 18 -0.35 -4.48 9.20
CA ILE A 18 0.46 -3.64 8.31
C ILE A 18 0.41 -2.17 8.76
N LEU A 19 -0.78 -1.66 9.10
CA LEU A 19 -0.95 -0.31 9.65
C LEU A 19 -0.14 -0.11 10.94
N GLU A 20 -0.24 -1.05 11.88
CA GLU A 20 0.43 -0.96 13.18
C GLU A 20 1.94 -1.19 13.11
N SER A 21 2.41 -1.87 12.07
CA SER A 21 3.82 -2.18 11.86
C SER A 21 4.53 -1.19 10.94
N VAL A 22 3.87 -0.12 10.48
CA VAL A 22 4.45 0.82 9.50
C VAL A 22 5.79 1.43 9.95
N ASP A 23 5.96 1.63 11.26
CA ASP A 23 7.18 2.19 11.85
C ASP A 23 8.16 1.13 12.39
N LYS A 24 7.71 -0.13 12.47
CA LYS A 24 8.47 -1.26 13.03
C LYS A 24 9.08 -2.15 11.94
N ASN A 25 8.40 -2.30 10.81
CA ASN A 25 8.86 -3.07 9.66
C ASN A 25 9.72 -2.18 8.75
N GLU A 26 10.92 -2.65 8.40
CA GLU A 26 11.88 -1.85 7.62
C GLU A 26 11.34 -1.47 6.23
N ASP A 27 10.65 -2.38 5.54
CA ASP A 27 10.09 -2.11 4.21
C ASP A 27 8.98 -1.05 4.26
N LEU A 28 8.06 -1.18 5.22
CA LEU A 28 6.97 -0.21 5.39
C LEU A 28 7.49 1.17 5.83
N LYS A 29 8.54 1.19 6.66
CA LYS A 29 9.20 2.42 7.09
C LYS A 29 9.90 3.11 5.92
N GLN A 30 10.54 2.34 5.04
CA GLN A 30 11.09 2.87 3.79
C GLN A 30 9.99 3.42 2.87
N MET A 31 8.86 2.72 2.72
CA MET A 31 7.72 3.23 1.94
C MET A 31 7.19 4.56 2.50
N LYS A 32 7.00 4.63 3.83
CA LYS A 32 6.62 5.87 4.52
C LYS A 32 7.60 7.01 4.25
N LYS A 33 8.91 6.74 4.28
CA LYS A 33 9.94 7.73 3.95
C LYS A 33 9.78 8.26 2.52
N VAL A 34 9.62 7.35 1.54
CA VAL A 34 9.43 7.72 0.13
C VAL A 34 8.16 8.56 -0.06
N VAL A 35 7.05 8.20 0.59
CA VAL A 35 5.80 8.99 0.58
C VAL A 35 6.04 10.44 1.02
N MET A 36 6.82 10.63 2.08
CA MET A 36 7.09 11.97 2.63
C MET A 36 8.11 12.77 1.81
N GLU A 37 9.14 12.12 1.27
CA GLU A 37 10.23 12.80 0.55
C GLU A 37 9.91 13.08 -0.91
N GLU A 38 9.24 12.14 -1.59
CA GLU A 38 8.99 12.21 -3.04
C GLU A 38 7.56 12.62 -3.40
N ASN A 39 6.72 12.90 -2.39
CA ASN A 39 5.32 13.26 -2.55
C ASN A 39 4.54 12.27 -3.44
N VAL A 40 4.67 10.98 -3.11
CA VAL A 40 4.02 9.88 -3.83
C VAL A 40 2.90 9.25 -3.00
N VAL A 41 2.03 8.51 -3.67
CA VAL A 41 0.99 7.70 -3.04
C VAL A 41 1.32 6.22 -3.21
N PHE A 42 1.34 5.47 -2.12
CA PHE A 42 1.30 4.00 -2.17
C PHE A 42 -0.13 3.50 -2.01
N PHE A 43 -0.51 2.62 -2.92
CA PHE A 43 -1.75 1.87 -2.89
C PHE A 43 -1.41 0.40 -2.68
N ILE A 44 -1.67 -0.11 -1.48
CA ILE A 44 -1.29 -1.46 -1.06
C ILE A 44 -2.54 -2.32 -0.96
N TYR A 45 -2.58 -3.42 -1.70
CA TYR A 45 -3.74 -4.32 -1.69
C TYR A 45 -3.32 -5.78 -1.78
N ARG A 46 -4.17 -6.65 -1.28
CA ARG A 46 -4.07 -8.10 -1.40
C ARG A 46 -4.99 -8.56 -2.52
N GLY A 47 -4.56 -9.58 -3.26
CA GLY A 47 -5.38 -10.15 -4.32
C GLY A 47 -6.74 -10.63 -3.80
N CYS A 48 -7.78 -10.43 -4.61
CA CYS A 48 -9.15 -10.84 -4.31
C CYS A 48 -9.83 -10.15 -3.11
N GLU A 49 -9.20 -9.16 -2.48
CA GLU A 49 -9.84 -8.34 -1.44
C GLU A 49 -10.47 -7.07 -2.01
N ASP A 50 -11.49 -6.55 -1.32
CA ASP A 50 -12.21 -5.33 -1.66
C ASP A 50 -11.71 -4.11 -0.87
N LYS A 51 -10.55 -4.23 -0.24
CA LYS A 51 -9.91 -3.18 0.56
C LYS A 51 -8.47 -2.98 0.12
N ALA A 52 -7.96 -1.80 0.42
CA ALA A 52 -6.57 -1.44 0.23
C ALA A 52 -6.12 -0.46 1.31
N ILE A 53 -4.83 -0.45 1.60
CA ILE A 53 -4.20 0.61 2.37
C ILE A 53 -3.74 1.70 1.40
N ILE A 54 -4.04 2.94 1.76
CA ILE A 54 -3.53 4.13 1.06
C ILE A 54 -2.55 4.82 1.99
N MET A 55 -1.33 5.05 1.51
CA MET A 55 -0.32 5.87 2.17
C MET A 55 -0.05 7.10 1.32
N MET A 56 -0.19 8.30 1.87
CA MET A 56 0.07 9.55 1.15
C MET A 56 0.56 10.65 2.10
N CYS A 57 1.21 11.67 1.53
CA CYS A 57 1.55 12.91 2.22
C CYS A 57 0.82 14.06 1.50
N GLN A 58 0.10 14.89 2.25
CA GLN A 58 -0.48 16.13 1.69
C GLN A 58 -0.10 17.36 2.51
N ASP A 59 0.16 17.17 3.81
CA ASP A 59 0.72 18.14 4.77
C ASP A 59 1.38 17.39 5.94
N LYS A 60 0.78 16.25 6.30
CA LYS A 60 1.32 15.23 7.19
C LYS A 60 1.20 13.85 6.54
N PHE A 61 1.88 12.87 7.11
CA PHE A 61 1.74 11.48 6.68
C PHE A 61 0.35 10.94 7.05
N TYR A 62 -0.34 10.38 6.07
CA TYR A 62 -1.62 9.71 6.22
C TYR A 62 -1.51 8.25 5.80
N ILE A 63 -2.08 7.36 6.59
CA ILE A 63 -2.27 5.96 6.27
C ILE A 63 -3.66 5.52 6.71
N SER A 64 -4.39 4.86 5.82
CA SER A 64 -5.75 4.37 6.14
C SER A 64 -6.09 3.14 5.31
N ILE A 65 -6.97 2.30 5.84
CA ILE A 65 -7.64 1.25 5.06
C ILE A 65 -8.88 1.87 4.43
N CYS A 66 -9.00 1.71 3.12
CA CYS A 66 -10.15 2.16 2.34
C CYS A 66 -10.76 0.99 1.58
N GLU A 67 -12.07 1.06 1.36
CA GLU A 67 -12.74 0.14 0.43
C GLU A 67 -12.30 0.45 -1.01
N CYS A 68 -11.85 -0.58 -1.70
CA CYS A 68 -11.50 -0.53 -3.11
C CYS A 68 -12.05 -1.77 -3.85
N PRO A 69 -13.34 -1.79 -4.21
CA PRO A 69 -13.97 -2.89 -4.94
C PRO A 69 -13.47 -3.06 -6.39
N LYS A 70 -12.53 -2.22 -6.83
CA LYS A 70 -11.84 -2.42 -8.12
C LYS A 70 -10.70 -3.44 -8.01
N VAL A 71 -10.14 -3.64 -6.81
CA VAL A 71 -9.04 -4.58 -6.57
C VAL A 71 -9.48 -6.03 -6.77
N THR A 72 -10.69 -6.39 -6.33
CA THR A 72 -11.28 -7.72 -6.58
C THR A 72 -11.31 -8.11 -8.06
N LYS A 73 -11.35 -7.14 -8.98
CA LYS A 73 -11.35 -7.38 -10.42
C LYS A 73 -9.97 -7.70 -10.99
N LEU A 74 -8.89 -7.45 -10.24
CA LEU A 74 -7.51 -7.61 -10.72
C LEU A 74 -7.07 -9.08 -10.79
N LYS A 75 -7.86 -10.05 -10.25
CA LYS A 75 -7.56 -11.50 -10.24
C LYS A 75 -6.11 -11.83 -9.92
N THR A 76 -5.52 -11.06 -9.02
CA THR A 76 -4.14 -11.25 -8.57
C THR A 76 -4.08 -12.35 -7.49
N ASN A 77 -2.87 -12.83 -7.21
CA ASN A 77 -2.69 -13.90 -6.23
C ASN A 77 -3.14 -13.44 -4.83
N PRO A 78 -4.07 -14.15 -4.15
CA PRO A 78 -4.57 -13.77 -2.84
C PRO A 78 -3.51 -13.84 -1.73
N ASP A 79 -2.43 -14.60 -1.92
CA ASP A 79 -1.34 -14.73 -0.94
C ASP A 79 -0.29 -13.62 -1.07
N LEU A 80 -0.46 -12.71 -2.04
CA LEU A 80 0.49 -11.65 -2.33
C LEU A 80 -0.12 -10.28 -2.03
N LEU A 81 0.69 -9.44 -1.37
CA LEU A 81 0.44 -8.02 -1.23
C LEU A 81 1.12 -7.27 -2.37
N TYR A 82 0.38 -6.40 -3.01
CA TYR A 82 0.81 -5.56 -4.11
C TYR A 82 0.84 -4.12 -3.62
N ALA A 83 2.00 -3.50 -3.65
CA ALA A 83 2.18 -2.08 -3.34
C ALA A 83 2.47 -1.32 -4.63
N LEU A 84 1.51 -0.52 -5.08
CA LEU A 84 1.62 0.32 -6.27
C LEU A 84 1.99 1.74 -5.85
N CYS A 85 3.08 2.27 -6.38
CA CYS A 85 3.50 3.65 -6.19
C CYS A 85 3.00 4.51 -7.35
N TYR A 86 2.34 5.63 -7.05
CA TYR A 86 1.91 6.63 -8.01
C TYR A 86 2.49 8.00 -7.65
N GLY A 87 2.96 8.73 -8.64
CA GLY A 87 3.28 10.15 -8.48
C GLY A 87 2.00 10.98 -8.41
N ILE A 88 2.04 12.05 -7.61
CA ILE A 88 0.99 13.08 -7.54
C ILE A 88 1.21 14.10 -8.65
#